data_AF-A0A816H4Z8-F1
#
_entry.id   AF-A0A816H4Z8-F1
#
_cell.length_a   1.000
_cell.length_b   1.000
_cell.length_c   1.000
_cell.angle_alpha   90.00
_cell.angle_beta   90.00
_cell.angle_gamma   90.00
#
_symmetry.space_group_name_H-M   'P 1'
#
loop_
_entity.id
_entity.type
_entity.pdbx_description
1 polymer ?
#
loop_
_entity_poly.entity_id
_entity_poly.type
_entity_poly.pdbx_seq_one_letter_code
_entity_poly.pdbx_strand_id
1 'polypeptide(L)'
;IGEVNKVDRSVDRLKTCPLLLRVFCSKNRHHLAREYEHEHTPENELQIYTWMDATLGELTKLIKEVNPDARRRGTQFSFSIVSADDAHNRYYLSDIGKTENSPRSSDDK
;
A
#
# COMPACT_ATOMS: atom_id res chain seq x y z
N ILE A 1 21.79 11.51 -20.94
CA ILE A 1 20.52 10.75 -20.98
C ILE A 1 20.80 9.32 -20.57
N GLY A 2 20.72 9.02 -19.26
CA GLY A 2 21.00 7.68 -18.75
C GLY A 2 19.71 6.89 -18.67
N GLU A 3 19.59 5.81 -19.44
CA GLU A 3 18.55 4.82 -19.29
C GLU A 3 18.61 4.24 -17.87
N VAL A 4 17.64 4.62 -17.05
CA VAL A 4 17.36 3.93 -15.78
C VAL A 4 16.90 2.53 -16.16
N ASN A 5 17.79 1.56 -16.01
CA ASN A 5 17.49 0.14 -16.15
C ASN A 5 16.30 -0.18 -15.24
N LYS A 6 15.10 -0.27 -15.83
CA LYS A 6 13.95 -0.93 -15.20
C LYS A 6 14.34 -2.41 -15.15
N VAL A 7 15.03 -2.80 -14.09
CA VAL A 7 15.16 -4.22 -13.73
C VAL A 7 13.72 -4.70 -13.61
N ASP A 8 13.30 -5.56 -14.54
CA ASP A 8 12.05 -6.29 -14.40
C ASP A 8 12.23 -7.20 -13.19
N ARG A 9 11.86 -6.70 -12.01
CA ARG A 9 11.91 -7.43 -10.74
C ARG A 9 10.63 -8.26 -10.61
N SER A 10 10.19 -8.92 -11.68
CA SER A 10 9.06 -9.84 -11.60
C SER A 10 9.46 -11.03 -10.73
N VAL A 11 8.61 -11.38 -9.77
CA VAL A 11 8.86 -12.49 -8.84
C VAL A 11 8.16 -13.73 -9.37
N ASP A 12 8.85 -14.87 -9.42
CA ASP A 12 8.20 -16.17 -9.69
C ASP A 12 7.38 -16.59 -8.46
N ARG A 13 6.10 -16.18 -8.43
CA ARG A 13 5.16 -16.39 -7.32
C ARG A 13 4.85 -17.88 -7.05
N LEU A 14 5.13 -18.77 -8.00
CA LEU A 14 4.96 -20.23 -7.82
C LEU A 14 6.12 -20.86 -7.05
N LYS A 15 7.32 -20.26 -7.15
CA LYS A 15 8.53 -20.77 -6.50
C LYS A 15 8.97 -19.95 -5.29
N THR A 16 8.39 -18.77 -5.10
CA THR A 16 8.76 -17.83 -4.04
C THR A 16 7.70 -17.83 -2.95
N CYS A 17 8.10 -18.04 -1.69
CA CYS A 17 7.19 -17.90 -0.55
C CYS A 17 6.71 -16.44 -0.45
N PRO A 18 5.40 -16.19 -0.27
CA PRO A 18 4.91 -14.83 -0.06
C PRO A 18 5.45 -14.24 1.25
N LEU A 19 5.58 -12.92 1.28
CA LEU A 19 5.80 -12.15 2.49
C LEU A 19 4.46 -11.78 3.13
N LEU A 20 4.50 -11.55 4.45
CA LEU A 20 3.39 -10.97 5.19
C LEU A 20 3.51 -9.44 5.17
N LEU A 21 2.61 -8.78 4.45
CA LEU A 21 2.50 -7.32 4.42
C LEU A 21 1.43 -6.87 5.42
N ARG A 22 1.81 -6.07 6.41
CA ARG A 22 0.89 -5.40 7.34
C ARG A 22 0.47 -4.05 6.76
N VAL A 23 -0.83 -3.83 6.61
CA VAL A 23 -1.41 -2.60 6.03
C VAL A 23 -2.35 -1.97 7.05
N PHE A 24 -2.14 -0.69 7.35
CA PHE A 24 -2.98 0.06 8.30
C PHE A 24 -3.84 1.06 7.53
N CYS A 25 -5.17 0.89 7.57
CA CYS A 25 -6.10 1.67 6.74
C CYS A 25 -6.83 2.76 7.51
N SER A 26 -6.43 4.03 7.38
CA SER A 26 -7.15 5.15 7.98
C SER A 26 -8.09 5.87 6.99
N LYS A 27 -9.17 6.47 7.50
CA LYS A 27 -10.06 7.35 6.73
C LYS A 27 -9.55 8.79 6.80
N ASN A 28 -9.57 9.50 5.67
CA ASN A 28 -9.19 10.92 5.49
C ASN A 28 -7.69 11.27 5.57
N ARG A 29 -6.91 10.68 6.49
CA ARG A 29 -5.47 10.96 6.62
C ARG A 29 -4.67 9.72 6.99
N HIS A 30 -3.38 9.70 6.66
CA HIS A 30 -2.45 8.69 7.17
C HIS A 30 -2.31 8.76 8.69
N HIS A 31 -2.04 7.62 9.32
CA HIS A 31 -1.57 7.59 10.71
C HIS A 31 -0.24 8.35 10.82
N LEU A 32 -0.04 9.03 11.95
CA LEU A 32 1.20 9.74 12.23
C LEU A 32 2.30 8.74 12.60
N ALA A 33 3.55 9.09 12.31
CA ALA A 33 4.72 8.27 12.68
C ALA A 33 4.72 7.86 14.17
N ARG A 34 4.38 8.80 15.06
CA ARG A 34 4.30 8.57 16.51
C ARG A 34 3.28 7.50 16.93
N GLU A 35 2.28 7.20 16.09
CA GLU A 35 1.28 6.16 16.37
C GLU A 35 1.86 4.74 16.21
N TYR A 36 3.08 4.62 15.64
CA TYR A 36 3.81 3.37 15.50
C TYR A 36 4.93 3.19 16.54
N GLU A 37 5.16 4.20 17.40
CA GLU A 37 6.19 4.15 18.45
C GLU A 37 5.75 3.30 19.64
N HIS A 38 6.71 2.91 20.50
CA HIS A 38 6.47 2.19 21.76
C HIS A 38 5.72 0.87 21.61
N GLU A 39 5.99 0.10 20.54
CA GLU A 39 5.38 -1.21 20.28
C GLU A 39 3.85 -1.16 20.05
N HIS A 40 3.28 0.04 19.90
CA HIS A 40 1.89 0.23 19.52
C HIS A 40 1.75 0.32 18.00
N THR A 41 0.68 -0.26 17.47
CA THR A 41 0.25 -0.06 16.08
C THR A 41 -1.26 0.21 16.02
N PRO A 42 -1.75 0.91 15.00
CA PRO A 42 -3.19 1.12 14.82
C PRO A 42 -3.98 -0.20 14.77
N GLU A 43 -5.19 -0.23 15.34
CA GLU A 43 -6.02 -1.44 15.47
C GLU A 43 -6.58 -1.98 14.15
N ASN A 44 -6.70 -1.11 13.16
CA ASN A 44 -7.22 -1.34 11.82
C ASN A 44 -6.18 -1.99 10.88
N GLU A 45 -5.46 -2.98 11.40
CA GLU A 45 -4.47 -3.77 10.67
C GLU A 45 -5.13 -4.77 9.72
N LEU A 46 -4.66 -4.78 8.48
CA LEU A 46 -4.94 -5.79 7.48
C LEU A 46 -3.65 -6.54 7.16
N GLN A 47 -3.70 -7.85 7.22
CA GLN A 47 -2.57 -8.72 6.88
C GLN A 47 -2.78 -9.31 5.49
N ILE A 48 -1.80 -9.10 4.61
CA ILE A 48 -1.85 -9.51 3.21
C ILE A 48 -0.63 -10.39 2.90
N TYR A 49 -0.88 -11.61 2.43
CA TYR A 49 0.17 -12.45 1.86
C TYR A 49 0.41 -12.04 0.41
N THR A 50 1.61 -11.55 0.09
CA THR A 50 1.94 -11.03 -1.25
C THR A 50 3.44 -11.17 -1.56
N TRP A 51 3.92 -10.58 -2.65
CA TRP A 51 5.32 -10.59 -3.05
C TRP A 51 5.86 -9.18 -3.24
N MET A 52 7.19 -9.05 -3.37
CA MET A 52 7.88 -7.77 -3.52
C MET A 52 7.52 -7.00 -4.81
N ASP A 53 6.92 -7.67 -5.79
CA ASP A 53 6.45 -7.07 -7.04
C ASP A 53 4.98 -6.64 -7.00
N ALA A 54 4.32 -6.72 -5.84
CA ALA A 54 2.93 -6.34 -5.68
C ALA A 54 2.69 -4.87 -6.03
N THR A 55 1.70 -4.63 -6.87
CA THR A 55 1.35 -3.29 -7.32
C THR A 55 0.35 -2.62 -6.37
N LEU A 56 0.34 -1.29 -6.33
CA LEU A 56 -0.69 -0.53 -5.58
C LEU A 56 -2.11 -0.88 -6.04
N GLY A 57 -2.28 -1.25 -7.31
CA GLY A 57 -3.57 -1.69 -7.84
C GLY A 57 -4.03 -3.03 -7.27
N GLU A 58 -3.12 -4.00 -7.13
CA GLU A 58 -3.41 -5.28 -6.44
C GLU A 58 -3.77 -5.04 -4.97
N LEU A 59 -2.98 -4.24 -4.25
CA LEU A 59 -3.28 -3.88 -2.85
C LEU A 59 -4.64 -3.20 -2.71
N THR A 60 -4.95 -2.26 -3.62
CA THR A 60 -6.25 -1.57 -3.64
C THR A 60 -7.42 -2.54 -3.80
N LYS A 61 -7.28 -3.59 -4.63
CA LYS A 61 -8.33 -4.60 -4.81
C LYS A 61 -8.57 -5.37 -3.53
N LEU A 62 -7.50 -5.83 -2.86
CA LEU A 62 -7.60 -6.56 -1.60
C LEU A 62 -8.25 -5.71 -0.49
N ILE A 63 -7.88 -4.43 -0.38
CA ILE A 63 -8.49 -3.51 0.60
C ILE A 63 -10.00 -3.36 0.34
N LYS A 64 -10.44 -3.35 -0.92
CA LYS A 64 -11.87 -3.23 -1.27
C LYS A 64 -12.69 -4.47 -0.92
N GLU A 65 -12.07 -5.64 -0.86
CA GLU A 65 -12.75 -6.89 -0.47
C GLU A 65 -13.12 -6.86 1.01
N VAL A 66 -12.25 -6.28 1.84
CA VAL A 66 -12.45 -6.19 3.30
C VAL A 66 -13.16 -4.91 3.74
N ASN A 67 -13.01 -3.80 2.99
CA ASN A 67 -13.62 -2.52 3.32
C ASN A 67 -14.63 -2.10 2.23
N PRO A 68 -15.92 -2.42 2.39
CA PRO A 68 -16.93 -2.17 1.36
C PRO A 68 -17.14 -0.69 1.06
N ASP A 69 -16.90 0.21 2.01
CA ASP A 69 -16.95 1.67 1.81
C ASP A 69 -15.89 2.14 0.82
N ALA A 70 -14.76 1.44 0.73
CA ALA A 70 -13.65 1.78 -0.16
C ALA A 70 -13.96 1.47 -1.64
N ARG A 71 -15.11 0.83 -1.93
CA ARG A 71 -15.60 0.56 -3.29
C ARG A 71 -16.33 1.73 -3.93
N ARG A 72 -16.64 2.78 -3.15
CA ARG A 72 -17.33 3.96 -3.66
C ARG A 72 -16.54 4.57 -4.83
N ARG A 73 -17.27 5.10 -5.81
CA ARG A 73 -16.66 5.77 -6.98
C ARG A 73 -15.99 7.06 -6.51
N GLY A 74 -14.84 7.39 -7.10
CA GLY A 74 -14.04 8.54 -6.70
C GLY A 74 -13.30 8.36 -5.37
N THR A 75 -13.35 7.19 -4.73
CA THR A 75 -12.49 6.92 -3.57
C THR A 75 -11.03 6.89 -4.02
N GLN A 76 -10.22 7.76 -3.41
CA GLN A 76 -8.77 7.78 -3.56
C GLN A 76 -8.12 6.98 -2.44
N PHE A 77 -7.10 6.20 -2.78
CA PHE A 77 -6.22 5.51 -1.85
C PHE A 77 -4.85 6.15 -1.95
N SER A 78 -4.32 6.63 -0.83
CA SER A 78 -2.94 7.09 -0.73
C SER A 78 -2.14 6.01 -0.01
N PHE A 79 -0.94 5.72 -0.49
CA PHE A 79 -0.08 4.70 0.09
C PHE A 79 1.20 5.33 0.60
N SER A 80 1.62 4.92 1.79
CA SER A 80 2.89 5.32 2.37
C SER A 80 3.53 4.12 3.07
N ILE A 81 4.84 4.00 2.96
CA ILE A 81 5.62 2.99 3.69
C ILE A 81 5.99 3.57 5.04
N VAL A 82 5.75 2.80 6.10
CA VAL A 82 6.21 3.09 7.45
C VAL A 82 7.51 2.32 7.65
N SER A 83 8.59 3.05 7.93
CA SER A 83 9.91 2.47 8.17
C SER A 83 10.39 2.85 9.55
N ALA A 84 11.01 1.89 10.24
CA ALA A 84 11.71 2.14 11.49
C ALA A 84 13.09 2.75 11.22
N ASP A 85 13.47 3.72 12.05
CA ASP A 85 14.81 4.23 12.18
C ASP A 85 15.36 3.75 13.52
N ASP A 86 16.07 2.62 13.49
CA ASP A 86 16.64 1.98 14.67
C ASP A 86 17.65 2.88 15.39
N ALA A 87 18.33 3.78 14.67
CA ALA A 87 19.31 4.68 15.26
C ALA A 87 18.67 5.74 16.15
N HIS A 88 17.44 6.16 15.81
CA HIS A 88 16.72 7.22 16.53
C HIS A 88 15.48 6.73 17.27
N ASN A 89 15.20 5.42 17.24
CA ASN A 89 14.00 4.79 17.78
C ASN A 89 12.71 5.51 17.36
N ARG A 90 12.61 5.84 16.07
CA ARG A 90 11.51 6.62 15.48
C ARG A 90 11.00 5.96 14.23
N TYR A 91 9.79 6.30 13.83
CA TYR A 91 9.22 5.90 12.56
C TYR A 91 9.16 7.08 11.59
N TYR A 92 9.24 6.80 10.30
CA TYR A 92 9.03 7.77 9.25
C TYR A 92 8.11 7.22 8.16
N LEU A 93 7.33 8.11 7.56
CA LEU A 93 6.43 7.78 6.46
C LEU A 93 7.05 8.26 5.14
N SER A 94 7.09 7.37 4.17
CA SER A 94 7.49 7.67 2.79
C SER A 94 6.29 7.50 1.87
N ASP A 95 5.81 8.57 1.25
CA ASP A 95 4.74 8.48 0.25
C ASP A 95 5.22 7.70 -0.98
N ILE A 96 4.41 6.75 -1.45
CA ILE A 96 4.73 5.90 -2.60
C ILE A 96 3.71 6.04 -3.73
N GLY A 97 2.70 6.89 -3.57
CA GLY A 97 1.72 7.21 -4.60
C GLY A 97 0.28 6.87 -4.21
N LYS A 98 -0.59 6.97 -5.22
CA LYS A 98 -2.04 6.92 -5.04
C LYS A 98 -2.73 6.10 -6.13
N THR A 99 -3.88 5.54 -5.79
CA THR A 99 -4.82 4.94 -6.75
C THR A 99 -6.21 5.55 -6.56
N GLU A 100 -7.05 5.45 -7.57
CA GLU A 100 -8.43 5.96 -7.51
C GLU A 100 -9.41 4.94 -8.08
N ASN A 101 -10.61 4.90 -7.50
CA ASN A 101 -11.78 4.27 -8.09
C ASN A 101 -12.33 5.15 -9.22
N SER A 102 -11.60 5.22 -10.33
CA SER A 102 -12.05 5.96 -11.50
C SER A 102 -13.29 5.27 -12.11
N PRO A 103 -14.34 6.02 -12.45
CA PRO A 103 -15.28 5.55 -13.46
C PRO A 103 -14.52 5.50 -14.78
N ARG A 104 -14.43 4.33 -15.43
CA ARG A 104 -14.12 4.32 -16.86
C ARG A 104 -15.19 5.17 -17.53
N SER A 105 -14.84 6.38 -17.97
CA SER A 105 -15.69 7.13 -18.87
C SER A 105 -15.80 6.31 -20.13
N SER A 106 -17.02 6.02 -20.55
CA SER A 106 -17.33 5.58 -21.89
C SER A 106 -16.85 6.65 -22.85
N ASP A 107 -15.66 6.48 -23.41
CA ASP A 107 -15.21 7.22 -24.60
C ASP A 107 -14.59 6.19 -25.56
N ASP A 108 -15.49 5.48 -26.24
CA ASP A 108 -15.21 4.88 -27.54
C ASP A 108 -16.58 4.89 -28.25
N LYS A 109 -16.78 5.92 -29.08
CA LYS A 109 -17.87 6.05 -30.04
C LYS A 109 -17.32 5.78 -31.43
#